data_AF-A0AAW0DFI6-F1
#
_entry.id   AF-A0AAW0DFI6-F1
#
_cell.length_a   1.000
_cell.length_b   1.000
_cell.length_c   1.000
_cell.angle_alpha   90.00
_cell.angle_beta   90.00
_cell.angle_gamma   90.00
#
_symmetry.space_group_name_H-M   'P 1'
#
loop_
_entity.id
_entity.type
_entity.pdbx_description
1 polymer ?
#
loop_
_entity_poly.entity_id
_entity_poly.type
_entity_poly.pdbx_seq_one_letter_code
_entity_poly.pdbx_strand_id
1 'polypeptide(L)'
;MVLTNQTLENKSDHEQEMSFALNKTVTHTSSFQYTTGFTITIGSTFSAGIPGVGEIGLTLDRSFSNEWTWGKEDSVAKSYTATFPVKAGPKQTVRAVSTVNKCDLDVPYTIYMSSKSTGTKVETKGIWRGVTTWNLRHKIE
;
A
#
# COMPACT_ATOMS: atom_id res chain seq x y z
N MET A 1 2.84 3.65 11.37
CA MET A 1 3.97 4.34 10.71
C MET A 1 3.61 5.81 10.53
N VAL A 2 4.50 6.74 10.90
CA VAL A 2 4.31 8.19 10.67
C VAL A 2 4.75 8.53 9.25
N LEU A 3 3.90 9.21 8.48
CA LEU A 3 4.23 9.69 7.15
C LEU A 3 4.81 11.11 7.20
N THR A 4 4.19 11.99 7.98
CA THR A 4 4.66 13.36 8.17
C THR A 4 4.25 13.86 9.56
N ASN A 5 5.04 14.79 10.10
CA ASN A 5 4.80 15.48 11.36
C ASN A 5 5.19 16.94 11.14
N GLN A 6 4.21 17.84 11.14
CA GLN A 6 4.40 19.27 10.90
C GLN A 6 4.00 20.06 12.14
N THR A 7 4.81 21.05 12.47
CA THR A 7 4.52 22.02 13.52
C THR A 7 4.19 23.35 12.85
N LEU A 8 3.01 23.87 13.15
CA LEU A 8 2.45 25.08 12.58
C LEU A 8 2.27 26.10 13.71
N GLU A 9 3.02 27.19 13.65
CA GLU A 9 3.08 28.18 14.72
C GLU A 9 2.41 29.48 14.27
N ASN A 10 1.36 29.89 14.98
CA ASN A 10 0.76 31.20 14.82
C ASN A 10 1.45 32.20 15.75
N LYS A 11 2.24 33.10 15.18
CA LYS A 11 2.95 34.16 15.93
C LYS A 11 2.16 35.45 16.10
N SER A 12 0.96 35.54 15.52
CA SER A 12 0.13 36.74 15.60
C SER A 12 -0.74 36.77 16.86
N ASP A 13 -1.39 37.91 17.10
CA ASP A 13 -2.34 38.12 18.19
C ASP A 13 -3.79 37.77 17.79
N HIS A 14 -3.99 37.19 16.60
CA HIS A 14 -5.29 36.80 16.04
C HIS A 14 -5.28 35.32 15.65
N GLU A 15 -6.46 34.71 15.50
CA GLU A 15 -6.57 33.36 14.93
C GLU A 15 -6.00 33.34 13.49
N GLN A 16 -5.27 32.28 13.16
CA GLN A 16 -4.77 32.03 11.81
C GLN A 16 -5.21 30.66 11.32
N GLU A 17 -5.52 30.59 10.03
CA GLU A 17 -5.72 29.34 9.30
C GLU A 17 -4.47 29.05 8.47
N MET A 18 -3.77 27.96 8.80
CA MET A 18 -2.55 27.50 8.14
C MET A 18 -2.83 26.24 7.32
N SER A 19 -2.03 25.97 6.29
CA SER A 19 -2.21 24.79 5.45
C SER A 19 -1.26 23.67 5.86
N PHE A 20 -1.81 22.50 6.16
CA PHE A 20 -1.04 21.27 6.27
C PHE A 20 -0.99 20.58 4.90
N ALA A 21 0.18 20.05 4.55
CA ALA A 21 0.37 19.28 3.32
C ALA A 21 1.14 17.97 3.54
N LEU A 22 0.57 16.87 3.09
CA LEU A 22 1.19 15.56 3.00
C LEU A 22 1.52 15.27 1.53
N ASN A 23 2.77 14.92 1.26
CA ASN A 23 3.20 14.29 0.02
C ASN A 23 4.31 13.28 0.33
N LYS A 24 3.94 12.01 0.44
CA LYS A 24 4.88 10.93 0.79
C LYS A 24 4.60 9.68 -0.02
N THR A 25 5.68 9.05 -0.48
CA THR A 25 5.64 7.74 -1.14
C THR A 25 6.22 6.69 -0.21
N VAL A 26 5.53 5.55 -0.12
CA VAL A 26 5.95 4.37 0.65
C VAL A 26 6.16 3.23 -0.34
N THR A 27 7.30 2.56 -0.23
CA THR A 27 7.58 1.34 -0.99
C THR A 27 6.94 0.14 -0.30
N HIS A 28 6.07 -0.56 -1.03
CA HIS A 28 5.50 -1.86 -0.71
C HIS A 28 6.31 -2.96 -1.40
N THR A 29 6.17 -4.18 -0.93
CA THR A 29 6.78 -5.36 -1.56
C THR A 29 5.71 -6.37 -1.94
N SER A 30 5.98 -7.17 -2.96
CA SER A 30 5.08 -8.21 -3.46
C SER A 30 5.91 -9.37 -3.99
N SER A 31 5.65 -10.58 -3.50
CA SER A 31 6.32 -11.80 -3.96
C SER A 31 5.33 -12.96 -4.04
N PHE A 32 5.34 -13.68 -5.15
CA PHE A 32 4.52 -14.86 -5.37
C PHE A 32 5.37 -16.12 -5.20
N GLN A 33 5.18 -16.82 -4.08
CA GLN A 33 5.99 -17.98 -3.72
C GLN A 33 5.28 -19.29 -4.06
N TYR A 34 5.99 -20.18 -4.74
CA TYR A 34 5.53 -21.53 -5.05
C TYR A 34 5.32 -22.36 -3.77
N THR A 35 4.28 -23.21 -3.77
CA THR A 35 4.09 -24.23 -2.74
C THR A 35 3.88 -25.61 -3.36
N THR A 36 2.91 -25.77 -4.27
CA THR A 36 2.61 -27.06 -4.90
C THR A 36 1.87 -26.90 -6.23
N GLY A 37 1.81 -27.97 -7.03
CA GLY A 37 1.12 -28.01 -8.33
C GLY A 37 2.08 -27.88 -9.51
N PHE A 38 1.58 -27.33 -10.62
CA PHE A 38 2.38 -27.14 -11.82
C PHE A 38 3.51 -26.14 -11.56
N THR A 39 4.72 -26.46 -12.00
CA THR A 39 5.89 -25.59 -11.81
C THR A 39 5.92 -24.51 -12.89
N ILE A 40 5.85 -23.25 -12.49
CA ILE A 40 6.01 -22.10 -13.38
C ILE A 40 7.49 -21.74 -13.47
N THR A 41 8.00 -21.51 -14.69
CA THR A 41 9.39 -21.10 -14.92
C THR A 41 9.67 -19.75 -14.25
N ILE A 42 10.74 -19.68 -13.45
CA ILE A 42 11.22 -18.42 -12.84
C ILE A 42 11.45 -17.38 -13.94
N GLY A 43 11.00 -16.14 -13.70
CA GLY A 43 11.10 -15.07 -14.68
C GLY A 43 9.89 -14.94 -15.61
N SER A 44 8.93 -15.87 -15.57
CA SER A 44 7.67 -15.72 -16.31
C SER A 44 6.88 -14.51 -15.78
N THR A 45 6.29 -13.72 -16.69
CA THR A 45 5.52 -12.53 -16.31
C THR A 45 4.02 -12.78 -16.35
N PHE A 46 3.28 -12.06 -15.49
CA PHE A 46 1.81 -12.08 -15.46
C PHE A 46 1.26 -10.82 -14.80
N SER A 47 -0.01 -10.50 -15.06
CA SER A 47 -0.71 -9.39 -14.39
C SER A 47 -1.75 -9.91 -13.42
N ALA A 48 -1.75 -9.38 -12.21
CA ALA A 48 -2.73 -9.68 -11.17
C ALA A 48 -2.88 -8.50 -10.21
N GLY A 49 -4.03 -8.40 -9.53
CA GLY A 49 -4.11 -7.57 -8.33
C GLY A 49 -3.34 -8.22 -7.18
N ILE A 50 -2.98 -7.43 -6.17
CA ILE A 50 -2.30 -7.94 -4.97
C ILE A 50 -3.19 -7.79 -3.73
N PRO A 51 -3.03 -8.63 -2.71
CA PRO A 51 -3.76 -8.47 -1.47
C PRO A 51 -3.48 -7.12 -0.79
N GLY A 52 -4.53 -6.54 -0.22
CA GLY A 52 -4.50 -5.31 0.57
C GLY A 52 -5.47 -5.40 1.75
N VAL A 53 -5.56 -4.33 2.53
CA VAL A 53 -6.45 -4.25 3.70
C VAL A 53 -7.44 -3.11 3.49
N GLY A 54 -8.72 -3.46 3.40
CA GLY A 54 -9.86 -2.54 3.37
C GLY A 54 -10.49 -2.37 4.75
N GLU A 55 -11.63 -1.69 4.81
CA GLU A 55 -12.35 -1.43 6.08
C GLU A 55 -12.80 -2.71 6.79
N ILE A 56 -13.28 -3.68 6.02
CA ILE A 56 -13.86 -4.93 6.51
C ILE A 56 -12.86 -6.12 6.54
N GLY A 57 -11.59 -5.87 6.24
CA GLY A 57 -10.54 -6.90 6.25
C GLY A 57 -9.77 -7.02 4.94
N LEU A 58 -9.39 -8.25 4.57
CA LEU A 58 -8.60 -8.53 3.38
C LEU A 58 -9.37 -8.16 2.10
N THR A 59 -8.71 -7.44 1.20
CA THR A 59 -9.24 -7.06 -0.11
C THR A 59 -8.21 -7.33 -1.21
N LEU A 60 -8.64 -7.28 -2.46
CA LEU A 60 -7.75 -7.31 -3.62
C LEU A 60 -7.54 -5.90 -4.13
N ASP A 61 -6.32 -5.37 -4.01
CA ASP A 61 -5.94 -4.08 -4.56
C ASP A 61 -5.57 -4.24 -6.05
N ARG A 62 -6.46 -3.75 -6.91
CA ARG A 62 -6.29 -3.77 -8.37
C ARG A 62 -5.67 -2.47 -8.91
N SER A 63 -5.41 -1.48 -8.06
CA SER A 63 -4.70 -0.26 -8.48
C SER A 63 -3.26 -0.56 -8.89
N PHE A 64 -2.70 -1.64 -8.37
CA PHE A 64 -1.44 -2.23 -8.78
C PHE A 64 -1.66 -3.27 -9.88
N SER A 65 -2.08 -2.83 -11.06
CA SER A 65 -2.10 -3.68 -12.26
C SER A 65 -0.69 -3.81 -12.86
N ASN A 66 0.28 -4.19 -12.03
CA ASN A 66 1.67 -4.34 -12.45
C ASN A 66 1.86 -5.66 -13.21
N GLU A 67 2.88 -5.68 -14.06
CA GLU A 67 3.45 -6.93 -14.56
C GLU A 67 4.38 -7.49 -13.47
N TRP A 68 4.00 -8.64 -12.90
CA TRP A 68 4.74 -9.34 -11.86
C TRP A 68 5.68 -10.35 -12.49
N THR A 69 6.83 -10.55 -11.85
CA THR A 69 7.78 -11.60 -12.27
C THR A 69 7.73 -12.78 -11.32
N TRP A 70 7.35 -13.96 -11.83
CA TRP A 70 7.28 -15.18 -11.05
C TRP A 70 8.63 -15.54 -10.42
N GLY A 71 8.61 -15.86 -9.11
CA GLY A 71 9.80 -16.24 -8.34
C GLY A 71 10.70 -15.07 -7.96
N LYS A 72 10.24 -13.82 -8.11
CA LYS A 72 10.95 -12.61 -7.67
C LYS A 72 10.13 -11.83 -6.64
N GLU A 73 10.81 -10.92 -5.96
CA GLU A 73 10.19 -9.86 -5.16
C GLU A 73 10.17 -8.57 -5.98
N ASP A 74 8.99 -7.98 -6.10
CA ASP A 74 8.75 -6.72 -6.78
C ASP A 74 8.49 -5.61 -5.74
N SER A 75 9.04 -4.43 -6.00
CA SER A 75 8.81 -3.23 -5.20
C SER A 75 7.76 -2.33 -5.85
N VAL A 76 6.80 -1.86 -5.06
CA VAL A 76 5.63 -1.14 -5.56
C VAL A 76 5.48 0.17 -4.80
N ALA A 77 5.47 1.30 -5.50
CA ALA A 77 5.34 2.60 -4.86
C ALA A 77 3.86 2.96 -4.61
N LYS A 78 3.52 3.29 -3.36
CA LYS A 78 2.20 3.86 -2.99
C LYS A 78 2.36 5.29 -2.50
N SER A 79 1.74 6.23 -3.20
CA SER A 79 1.78 7.66 -2.86
C SER A 79 0.59 8.06 -1.99
N TYR A 80 0.88 8.86 -0.97
CA TYR A 80 -0.08 9.47 -0.06
C TYR A 80 0.00 10.98 -0.20
N THR A 81 -1.12 11.59 -0.59
CA THR A 81 -1.28 13.04 -0.67
C THR A 81 -2.50 13.48 0.12
N ALA A 82 -2.38 14.58 0.85
CA ALA A 82 -3.50 15.22 1.55
C ALA A 82 -3.17 16.68 1.82
N THR A 83 -4.15 17.56 1.72
CA THR A 83 -4.02 18.98 2.08
C THR A 83 -5.27 19.37 2.85
N PHE A 84 -5.11 20.01 4.02
CA PHE A 84 -6.24 20.49 4.81
C PHE A 84 -5.86 21.70 5.68
N PRO A 85 -6.83 22.58 6.00
CA PRO A 85 -6.59 23.73 6.86
C PRO A 85 -6.42 23.31 8.32
N VAL A 86 -5.59 24.05 9.05
CA VAL A 86 -5.31 23.91 10.48
C VAL A 86 -5.48 25.28 11.13
N LYS A 87 -6.44 25.39 12.05
CA LYS A 87 -6.67 26.61 12.82
C LYS A 87 -5.76 26.64 14.04
N ALA A 88 -5.09 27.76 14.26
CA ALA A 88 -4.30 28.02 15.45
C ALA A 88 -4.72 29.36 16.06
N GLY A 89 -5.05 29.36 17.35
CA GLY A 89 -5.33 30.58 18.10
C GLY A 89 -4.10 31.48 18.22
N PRO A 90 -4.27 32.70 18.76
CA PRO A 90 -3.17 33.63 19.01
C PRO A 90 -2.02 32.98 19.79
N LYS A 91 -0.79 33.13 19.30
CA LYS A 91 0.43 32.55 19.90
C LYS A 91 0.40 31.02 20.09
N GLN A 92 -0.50 30.31 19.41
CA GLN A 92 -0.62 28.86 19.52
C GLN A 92 0.31 28.15 18.54
N THR A 93 0.89 27.04 19.01
CA THR A 93 1.55 26.06 18.16
C THR A 93 0.66 24.84 18.03
N VAL A 94 0.43 24.39 16.80
CA VAL A 94 -0.36 23.19 16.48
C VAL A 94 0.53 22.15 15.83
N ARG A 95 0.40 20.89 16.23
CA ARG A 95 1.11 19.76 15.64
C ARG A 95 0.14 18.91 14.82
N ALA A 96 0.40 18.78 13.53
CA ALA A 96 -0.36 17.94 12.62
C ALA A 96 0.47 16.72 12.20
N VAL A 97 -0.06 15.52 12.40
CA VAL A 97 0.61 14.24 12.13
C VAL A 97 -0.25 13.36 11.23
N SER A 98 0.33 12.89 10.12
CA SER A 98 -0.30 11.84 9.31
C SER A 98 0.34 10.49 9.56
N THR A 99 -0.48 9.46 9.72
CA THR A 99 -0.05 8.09 10.00
C THR A 99 -0.78 7.07 9.15
N VAL A 100 -0.17 5.91 8.95
CA VAL A 100 -0.80 4.73 8.32
C VAL A 100 -0.47 3.48 9.14
N ASN A 101 -1.31 2.46 9.02
CA ASN A 101 -0.95 1.11 9.43
C ASN A 101 0.02 0.50 8.41
N LYS A 102 0.94 -0.34 8.90
CA LYS A 102 1.87 -1.12 8.09
C LYS A 102 1.81 -2.57 8.57
N CYS A 103 1.73 -3.52 7.66
CA CYS A 103 1.74 -4.94 7.99
C CYS A 103 2.38 -5.74 6.89
N ASP A 104 3.01 -6.83 7.31
CA ASP A 104 3.44 -7.92 6.45
C ASP A 104 2.26 -8.88 6.30
N LEU A 105 1.94 -9.26 5.07
CA LEU A 105 0.83 -10.13 4.75
C LEU A 105 1.35 -11.42 4.13
N ASP A 106 0.80 -12.54 4.59
CA ASP A 106 0.94 -13.86 3.99
C ASP A 106 -0.43 -14.35 3.54
N VAL A 107 -0.66 -14.45 2.23
CA VAL A 107 -1.98 -14.73 1.66
C VAL A 107 -1.89 -15.92 0.70
N PRO A 108 -2.52 -17.07 1.01
CA PRO A 108 -2.58 -18.20 0.10
C PRO A 108 -3.30 -17.84 -1.22
N TYR A 109 -2.81 -18.35 -2.34
CA TYR A 109 -3.44 -18.19 -3.65
C TYR A 109 -3.42 -19.48 -4.48
N THR A 110 -4.23 -19.49 -5.53
CA THR A 110 -4.19 -20.51 -6.60
C THR A 110 -4.18 -19.80 -7.95
N ILE A 111 -3.21 -20.15 -8.80
CA ILE A 111 -3.12 -19.74 -10.20
C ILE A 111 -3.71 -20.85 -11.05
N TYR A 112 -4.64 -20.50 -11.93
CA TYR A 112 -5.22 -21.39 -12.92
C TYR A 112 -4.61 -21.08 -14.28
N MET A 113 -4.05 -22.09 -14.93
CA MET A 113 -3.43 -21.97 -16.27
C MET A 113 -4.06 -22.95 -17.24
N SER A 114 -4.02 -22.58 -18.52
CA SER A 114 -4.43 -23.45 -19.63
C SER A 114 -3.34 -23.47 -20.68
N SER A 115 -2.98 -24.67 -21.14
CA SER A 115 -2.15 -24.83 -22.33
C SER A 115 -2.80 -24.12 -23.52
N LYS A 116 -2.02 -23.30 -24.24
CA LYS A 116 -2.51 -22.59 -25.43
C LYS A 116 -2.77 -23.53 -26.60
N SER A 117 -2.04 -24.65 -26.70
CA SER A 117 -2.17 -25.60 -27.81
C SER A 117 -3.22 -26.68 -27.58
N THR A 118 -3.37 -27.15 -26.34
CA THR A 118 -4.23 -28.31 -26.01
C THR A 118 -5.42 -27.98 -25.14
N GLY A 119 -5.48 -26.78 -24.54
CA GLY A 119 -6.52 -26.42 -23.58
C GLY A 119 -6.42 -27.15 -22.24
N THR A 120 -5.36 -27.96 -22.03
CA THR A 120 -5.14 -28.68 -20.76
C THR A 120 -5.00 -27.69 -19.62
N LYS A 121 -5.85 -27.84 -18.60
CA LYS A 121 -5.87 -26.98 -17.41
C LYS A 121 -4.97 -27.54 -16.33
N VAL A 122 -4.21 -26.67 -15.68
CA VAL A 122 -3.33 -26.99 -14.55
C VAL A 122 -3.42 -25.89 -13.50
N GLU A 123 -3.02 -26.23 -12.28
CA GLU A 123 -3.07 -25.32 -11.13
C GLU A 123 -1.72 -25.23 -10.44
N THR A 124 -1.41 -24.04 -9.94
CA THR A 124 -0.26 -23.80 -9.06
C THR A 124 -0.75 -23.10 -7.80
N LYS A 125 -0.45 -23.66 -6.63
CA LYS A 125 -0.77 -23.07 -5.33
C LYS A 125 0.47 -22.43 -4.75
N GLY A 126 0.27 -21.34 -4.02
CA GLY A 126 1.36 -20.58 -3.44
C GLY A 126 0.92 -19.69 -2.29
N ILE A 127 1.89 -18.96 -1.73
CA ILE A 127 1.67 -17.92 -0.74
C ILE A 127 2.20 -16.62 -1.33
N TRP A 128 1.33 -15.62 -1.42
CA TRP A 128 1.75 -14.26 -1.71
C TRP A 128 2.25 -13.64 -0.41
N ARG A 129 3.43 -13.01 -0.47
CA ARG A 129 4.01 -12.27 0.65
C ARG A 129 4.24 -10.83 0.25
N GLY A 130 3.92 -9.90 1.13
CA GLY A 130 4.16 -8.49 0.83
C GLY A 130 3.93 -7.56 2.01
N VAL A 131 4.60 -6.42 1.95
CA VAL A 131 4.37 -5.29 2.85
C VAL A 131 3.25 -4.42 2.30
N THR A 132 2.22 -4.15 3.09
CA THR A 132 1.15 -3.21 2.72
C THR A 132 0.95 -2.12 3.76
N THR A 133 0.38 -0.99 3.33
CA THR A 133 -0.07 0.09 4.20
C THR A 133 -1.50 0.54 3.88
N TRP A 134 -2.27 0.81 4.92
CA TRP A 134 -3.68 1.21 4.85
C TRP A 134 -4.05 2.16 5.99
N ASN A 135 -5.29 2.64 5.98
CA ASN A 135 -5.87 3.48 7.03
C ASN A 135 -5.05 4.77 7.28
N LEU A 136 -5.01 5.65 6.28
CA LEU A 136 -4.43 6.98 6.44
C LEU A 136 -5.25 7.75 7.48
N ARG A 137 -4.58 8.25 8.52
CA ARG A 137 -5.18 9.04 9.60
C ARG A 137 -4.41 10.34 9.78
N HIS A 138 -5.16 11.39 10.09
CA HIS A 138 -4.62 12.70 10.45
C HIS A 138 -4.97 12.99 11.89
N LYS A 139 -3.99 13.45 12.67
CA LYS A 139 -4.19 13.91 14.04
C LYS A 139 -3.65 15.32 14.16
N ILE A 140 -4.47 16.20 14.73
CA ILE A 140 -4.11 17.59 15.03
C ILE A 140 -4.10 17.69 16.56
N GLU A 141 -3.00 18.17 17.12
CA GLU A 141 -2.74 18.34 18.56
C GLU A 141 -2.31 19.77 18.88
#